data_AF-A0A0P9PEE0-F1
#
_entry.id   AF-A0A0P9PEE0-F1
#
_cell.length_a   1.000
_cell.length_b   1.000
_cell.length_c   1.000
_cell.angle_alpha   90.00
_cell.angle_beta   90.00
_cell.angle_gamma   90.00
#
_symmetry.space_group_name_H-M   'P 1'
#
loop_
_entity.id
_entity.type
_entity.pdbx_description
1 polymer ?
#
loop_
_entity_poly.entity_id
_entity_poly.type
_entity_poly.pdbx_seq_one_letter_code
_entity_poly.pdbx_strand_id
1 'polypeptide(L)'
;MLEATLLPPPPPQPSWRTMMDQMAADGVSAYRAVVRENPEFVEYFRQATPEQELGRLPLGSRPAKRREGGVESLRAIPWIFAWTQTRLMLPAWLGWEAALSKALERGEGTVLAQMREQWPFFRTRIDML
;
A
#
# COMPACT_ATOMS: atom_id res chain seq x y z
N MET A 1 -25.23 4.09 -3.41
CA MET A 1 -24.95 4.64 -4.76
C MET A 1 -25.70 5.95 -4.99
N LEU A 2 -27.00 6.05 -4.66
CA LEU A 2 -27.77 7.32 -4.76
C LEU A 2 -27.16 8.49 -3.99
N GLU A 3 -26.73 8.27 -2.74
CA GLU A 3 -26.19 9.32 -1.86
C GLU A 3 -24.92 9.97 -2.43
N ALA A 4 -23.98 9.18 -2.96
CA ALA A 4 -22.76 9.71 -3.57
C ALA A 4 -23.03 10.55 -4.85
N THR A 5 -24.15 10.29 -5.52
CA THR A 5 -24.59 11.08 -6.69
C THR A 5 -25.27 12.38 -6.27
N LEU A 6 -26.07 12.35 -5.20
CA LEU A 6 -26.85 13.50 -4.72
C LEU A 6 -26.06 14.42 -3.77
N LEU A 7 -25.09 13.87 -3.05
CA LEU A 7 -24.27 14.53 -2.04
C LEU A 7 -22.80 14.12 -2.24
N PRO A 8 -22.13 14.66 -3.28
CA PRO A 8 -20.74 14.32 -3.52
C PRO A 8 -19.85 14.81 -2.37
N PRO A 9 -18.76 14.10 -2.05
CA PRO A 9 -17.82 14.56 -1.04
C PRO A 9 -17.17 15.88 -1.48
N PRO A 10 -16.77 16.74 -0.52
CA PRO A 10 -16.13 18.00 -0.84
C PRO A 10 -14.83 17.76 -1.63
N PRO A 11 -14.51 18.58 -2.64
CA PRO A 11 -13.23 18.49 -3.34
C PRO A 11 -12.10 18.84 -2.36
N PRO A 12 -10.93 18.19 -2.46
CA PRO A 12 -9.81 18.51 -1.60
C PRO A 12 -9.26 19.91 -1.90
N GLN A 13 -8.81 20.59 -0.85
CA GLN A 13 -8.10 21.86 -0.96
C GLN A 13 -6.79 21.67 -1.77
N PRO A 14 -6.31 22.69 -2.51
CA PRO A 14 -5.05 22.59 -3.25
C PRO A 14 -3.86 22.17 -2.38
N SER A 15 -3.78 22.67 -1.16
CA SER A 15 -2.76 22.29 -0.17
C SER A 15 -2.80 20.80 0.19
N TRP A 16 -4.00 20.20 0.30
CA TRP A 16 -4.16 18.77 0.57
C TRP A 16 -3.72 17.90 -0.61
N ARG A 17 -3.87 18.40 -1.84
CA ARG A 17 -3.36 17.72 -3.05
C ARG A 17 -1.84 17.71 -3.05
N THR A 18 -1.21 18.87 -2.84
CA THR A 18 0.24 18.98 -2.72
C THR A 18 0.80 18.09 -1.60
N MET A 19 0.12 18.05 -0.45
CA MET A 19 0.45 17.14 0.66
C MET A 19 0.41 15.68 0.21
N MET A 20 -0.66 15.26 -0.45
CA MET A 20 -0.81 13.88 -0.94
C MET A 20 0.25 13.52 -1.99
N ASP A 21 0.61 14.44 -2.89
CA ASP A 21 1.67 14.21 -3.88
C ASP A 21 3.01 13.95 -3.20
N GLN A 22 3.33 14.74 -2.16
CA GLN A 22 4.57 14.59 -1.41
C GLN A 22 4.59 13.30 -0.57
N MET A 23 3.50 13.00 0.12
CA MET A 23 3.33 11.73 0.84
C MET A 23 3.40 10.52 -0.09
N ALA A 24 2.82 10.60 -1.30
CA ALA A 24 2.89 9.53 -2.28
C ALA A 24 4.33 9.30 -2.77
N ALA A 25 5.09 10.37 -3.01
CA ALA A 25 6.51 10.26 -3.37
C ALA A 25 7.33 9.60 -2.24
N ASP A 26 7.13 10.04 -0.99
CA ASP A 26 7.78 9.47 0.18
C ASP A 26 7.44 7.98 0.36
N GLY A 27 6.16 7.63 0.25
CA GLY A 27 5.70 6.24 0.41
C GLY A 27 6.14 5.31 -0.71
N VAL A 28 6.13 5.78 -1.97
CA VAL A 28 6.64 4.98 -3.10
C VAL A 28 8.14 4.75 -2.98
N SER A 29 8.91 5.76 -2.57
CA SER A 29 10.34 5.62 -2.33
C SER A 29 10.60 4.57 -1.25
N ALA A 30 9.94 4.66 -0.10
CA ALA A 30 10.10 3.69 0.99
C ALA A 30 9.67 2.27 0.60
N TYR A 31 8.57 2.13 -0.14
CA TYR A 31 8.12 0.84 -0.66
C TYR A 31 9.15 0.22 -1.61
N ARG A 32 9.70 1.00 -2.55
CA ARG A 32 10.68 0.51 -3.53
C ARG A 32 12.02 0.17 -2.89
N ALA A 33 12.45 0.95 -1.89
CA ALA A 33 13.65 0.65 -1.11
C ALA A 33 13.61 -0.77 -0.53
N VAL A 34 12.44 -1.20 -0.03
CA VAL A 34 12.26 -2.55 0.51
C VAL A 34 11.99 -3.59 -0.56
N VAL A 35 11.03 -3.36 -1.47
CA VAL A 35 10.53 -4.43 -2.36
C VAL A 35 11.39 -4.62 -3.60
N ARG A 36 12.08 -3.58 -4.06
CA ARG A 36 12.86 -3.59 -5.31
C ARG A 36 14.36 -3.49 -5.07
N GLU A 37 14.78 -2.56 -4.22
CA GLU A 37 16.18 -2.18 -4.08
C GLU A 37 16.91 -3.06 -3.06
N ASN A 38 16.21 -3.59 -2.06
CA ASN A 38 16.79 -4.54 -1.10
C ASN A 38 17.03 -5.91 -1.76
N PRO A 39 18.29 -6.35 -1.93
CA PRO A 39 18.62 -7.60 -2.59
C PRO A 39 18.14 -8.84 -1.82
N GLU A 40 17.95 -8.74 -0.51
CA GLU A 40 17.51 -9.84 0.36
C GLU A 40 15.99 -10.03 0.37
N PHE A 41 15.24 -9.07 -0.18
CA PHE A 41 13.78 -9.06 -0.07
C PHE A 41 13.11 -10.28 -0.71
N VAL A 42 13.59 -10.70 -1.89
CA VAL A 42 12.99 -11.84 -2.60
C VAL A 42 13.18 -13.13 -1.81
N GLU A 43 14.34 -13.30 -1.17
CA GLU A 43 14.63 -14.47 -0.35
C GLU A 43 13.80 -14.44 0.93
N TYR A 44 13.78 -13.30 1.63
CA TYR A 44 12.92 -13.10 2.79
C TYR A 44 11.44 -13.37 2.47
N PHE A 45 10.91 -12.85 1.37
CA PHE A 45 9.54 -13.08 0.94
C PHE A 45 9.21 -14.57 0.77
N ARG A 46 10.13 -15.35 0.17
CA ARG A 46 9.95 -16.79 -0.06
C ARG A 46 10.07 -17.61 1.21
N GLN A 47 10.89 -17.18 2.17
CA GLN A 47 11.05 -17.88 3.45
C GLN A 47 9.96 -17.52 4.46
N ALA A 48 9.55 -16.25 4.48
CA ALA A 48 8.60 -15.72 5.44
C ALA A 48 7.15 -15.99 5.07
N THR A 49 6.85 -16.24 3.78
CA THR A 49 5.49 -16.46 3.28
C THR A 49 5.37 -17.79 2.54
N PRO A 50 4.17 -18.41 2.50
CA PRO A 50 3.97 -19.66 1.78
C PRO A 50 3.79 -19.44 0.26
N GLU A 51 4.44 -18.44 -0.34
CA GLU A 51 4.24 -18.10 -1.76
C GLU A 51 4.52 -19.28 -2.69
N GLN A 52 5.57 -20.05 -2.39
CA GLN A 52 5.98 -21.17 -3.23
C GLN A 52 4.99 -22.34 -3.15
N GLU A 53 4.50 -22.64 -1.94
CA GLU A 53 3.51 -23.66 -1.65
C GLU A 53 2.17 -23.30 -2.30
N LEU A 54 1.74 -22.04 -2.18
CA LEU A 54 0.53 -21.52 -2.80
C LEU A 54 0.54 -21.66 -4.33
N GLY A 55 1.72 -21.53 -4.96
CA GLY A 55 1.88 -21.75 -6.40
C GLY A 55 1.79 -23.22 -6.83
N ARG A 56 1.99 -24.18 -5.91
CA ARG A 56 1.93 -25.63 -6.17
C ARG A 56 0.55 -26.23 -5.92
N LEU A 57 -0.27 -25.58 -5.10
CA LEU A 57 -1.61 -26.05 -4.78
C LEU A 57 -2.61 -25.70 -5.90
N PRO A 58 -3.63 -26.54 -6.15
CA PRO A 58 -4.66 -26.27 -7.15
C PRO A 58 -5.71 -25.25 -6.64
N LEU A 59 -5.24 -24.08 -6.18
CA LEU A 59 -6.08 -23.03 -5.58
C LEU A 59 -6.64 -22.04 -6.60
N GLY A 60 -6.06 -21.97 -7.81
CA GLY A 60 -6.46 -20.99 -8.82
C GLY A 60 -6.39 -21.55 -10.23
N SER A 61 -7.26 -21.04 -11.11
CA SER A 61 -7.26 -21.37 -12.54
C SER A 61 -6.14 -20.69 -13.34
N ARG A 62 -5.43 -19.75 -12.73
CA ARG A 62 -4.42 -18.91 -13.38
C ARG A 62 -3.05 -19.10 -12.73
N PRO A 63 -1.95 -19.08 -13.52
CA PRO A 63 -0.60 -19.17 -12.97
C PRO A 63 -0.29 -17.95 -12.08
N ALA A 64 0.43 -18.19 -10.98
CA ALA A 64 0.78 -17.17 -10.00
C ALA A 64 1.75 -16.11 -10.55
N LYS A 65 2.63 -16.50 -11.48
CA LYS A 65 3.65 -15.66 -12.12
C LYS A 65 3.41 -15.51 -13.61
N ARG A 66 3.84 -14.38 -14.18
CA ARG A 66 3.81 -14.14 -15.64
C ARG A 66 5.04 -14.73 -16.35
N ARG A 67 6.20 -14.75 -15.68
CA ARG A 67 7.50 -15.30 -16.12
C ARG A 67 8.31 -15.69 -14.88
N GLU A 68 9.38 -16.47 -15.05
CA GLU A 68 10.36 -16.66 -13.97
C GLU A 68 11.02 -15.31 -13.63
N GLY A 69 11.15 -15.01 -12.33
CA GLY A 69 11.69 -13.72 -11.86
C GLY A 69 11.42 -13.43 -10.38
N GLY A 70 11.82 -12.23 -9.95
CA GLY A 70 11.54 -11.69 -8.61
C GLY A 70 10.11 -11.19 -8.44
N VAL A 71 9.86 -10.33 -7.45
CA VAL A 71 8.50 -9.84 -7.12
C VAL A 71 7.80 -9.16 -8.31
N GLU A 72 8.55 -8.52 -9.21
CA GLU A 72 8.05 -7.90 -10.45
C GLU A 72 7.26 -8.85 -11.37
N SER A 73 7.53 -10.16 -11.31
CA SER A 73 6.85 -11.15 -12.15
C SER A 73 5.59 -11.76 -11.50
N LEU A 74 5.36 -11.47 -10.22
CA LEU A 74 4.24 -11.96 -9.43
C LEU A 74 2.96 -11.17 -9.74
N ARG A 75 1.81 -11.86 -9.77
CA ARG A 75 0.51 -11.20 -9.93
C ARG A 75 0.03 -10.63 -8.59
N ALA A 76 -0.82 -9.61 -8.64
CA ALA A 76 -1.33 -8.94 -7.44
C ALA A 76 -2.04 -9.87 -6.44
N ILE A 77 -2.82 -10.85 -6.92
CA ILE A 77 -3.52 -11.81 -6.04
C ILE A 77 -2.51 -12.66 -5.24
N PRO A 78 -1.59 -13.42 -5.87
CA PRO A 78 -0.54 -14.14 -5.14
C PRO A 78 0.29 -13.25 -4.21
N TRP A 79 0.62 -12.03 -4.62
CA TRP A 79 1.35 -11.08 -3.79
C TRP A 79 0.64 -10.77 -2.49
N ILE A 80 -0.63 -10.34 -2.56
CA ILE A 80 -1.42 -10.03 -1.36
C ILE A 80 -1.68 -11.30 -0.55
N PHE A 81 -2.07 -12.38 -1.23
CA PHE A 81 -2.49 -13.62 -0.57
C PHE A 81 -1.37 -14.25 0.26
N ALA A 82 -0.12 -14.24 -0.23
CA ALA A 82 1.04 -14.75 0.49
C ALA A 82 1.25 -14.02 1.84
N TRP A 83 1.18 -12.69 1.84
CA TRP A 83 1.30 -11.89 3.07
C TRP A 83 0.06 -11.95 3.98
N THR A 84 -1.12 -12.25 3.43
CA THR A 84 -2.32 -12.51 4.23
C THR A 84 -2.17 -13.77 5.08
N GLN A 85 -1.54 -14.83 4.54
CA GLN A 85 -1.34 -16.08 5.28
C GLN A 85 -0.48 -15.88 6.55
N THR A 86 0.49 -14.97 6.50
CA THR A 86 1.43 -14.72 7.60
C THR A 86 0.96 -13.64 8.56
N ARG A 87 -0.19 -13.01 8.28
CA ARG A 87 -0.78 -11.91 9.05
C ARG A 87 0.08 -10.64 9.11
N LEU A 88 1.22 -10.58 8.38
CA LEU A 88 2.03 -9.38 8.29
C LEU A 88 1.36 -8.30 7.43
N MET A 89 0.59 -8.70 6.41
CA MET A 89 -0.14 -7.77 5.53
C MET A 89 0.73 -6.66 4.91
N LEU A 90 2.02 -6.93 4.69
CA LEU A 90 3.02 -5.98 4.21
C LEU A 90 2.52 -5.08 3.04
N PRO A 91 1.82 -5.59 2.01
CA PRO A 91 1.38 -4.76 0.88
C PRO A 91 0.34 -3.69 1.22
N ALA A 92 -0.34 -3.81 2.36
CA ALA A 92 -1.42 -2.91 2.75
C ALA A 92 -0.90 -1.59 3.35
N TRP A 93 0.22 -1.67 4.08
CA TRP A 93 0.73 -0.57 4.91
C TRP A 93 2.16 -0.13 4.55
N LEU A 94 2.97 -0.95 3.86
CA LEU A 94 4.35 -0.60 3.56
C LEU A 94 4.43 0.72 2.76
N GLY A 95 5.24 1.65 3.26
CA GLY A 95 5.41 3.00 2.72
C GLY A 95 4.53 4.06 3.40
N TRP A 96 3.42 3.69 4.03
CA TRP A 96 2.57 4.65 4.75
C TRP A 96 3.24 5.20 6.00
N GLU A 97 3.95 4.35 6.74
CA GLU A 97 4.71 4.76 7.91
C GLU A 97 5.70 5.87 7.55
N ALA A 98 6.53 5.66 6.52
CA ALA A 98 7.52 6.65 6.09
C ALA A 98 6.87 7.95 5.61
N ALA A 99 5.76 7.86 4.86
CA ALA A 99 5.04 9.03 4.37
C ALA A 99 4.44 9.87 5.51
N LEU A 100 3.83 9.22 6.51
CA LEU A 100 3.23 9.89 7.67
C LEU A 100 4.30 10.45 8.60
N SER A 101 5.33 9.67 8.94
CA SER A 101 6.41 10.11 9.84
C SER A 101 7.13 11.33 9.28
N LYS A 102 7.49 11.33 7.99
CA LYS A 102 8.13 12.50 7.36
C LYS A 102 7.22 13.73 7.34
N ALA A 103 5.92 13.55 7.11
CA ALA A 103 4.98 14.67 7.19
C ALA A 103 4.89 15.25 8.61
N LEU A 104 4.88 14.39 9.63
CA LEU A 104 4.93 14.82 11.03
C LEU A 104 6.23 15.54 11.38
N GLU A 105 7.38 15.06 10.91
CA GLU A 105 8.69 15.70 11.07
C GLU A 105 8.76 17.08 10.41
N ARG A 106 8.04 17.30 9.29
CA ARG A 106 7.89 18.62 8.66
C ARG A 106 6.93 19.56 9.40
N GLY A 107 6.31 19.12 10.49
CA GLY A 107 5.35 19.91 11.27
C GLY A 107 3.95 19.95 10.66
N GLU A 108 3.63 19.03 9.75
CA GLU A 108 2.37 19.02 8.98
C GLU A 108 1.21 18.30 9.71
N GLY A 109 1.41 17.92 10.98
CA GLY A 109 0.44 17.16 11.77
C GLY A 109 -0.95 17.79 11.87
N THR A 110 -1.02 19.12 11.99
CA THR A 110 -2.30 19.85 12.01
C THR A 110 -3.06 19.71 10.69
N VAL A 111 -2.35 19.74 9.55
CA VAL A 111 -2.96 19.58 8.23
C VAL A 111 -3.44 18.14 8.04
N LEU A 112 -2.66 17.15 8.48
CA LEU A 112 -3.07 15.74 8.46
C LEU A 112 -4.33 15.48 9.29
N ALA A 113 -4.42 16.10 10.48
CA ALA A 113 -5.62 16.01 11.32
C ALA A 113 -6.84 16.63 10.64
N GLN A 114 -6.68 17.80 10.01
CA GLN A 114 -7.75 18.43 9.23
C GLN A 114 -8.18 17.57 8.04
N MET A 115 -7.25 16.98 7.29
CA MET A 115 -7.56 16.07 6.19
C MET A 115 -8.34 14.85 6.70
N ARG A 116 -7.98 14.29 7.85
CA ARG A 116 -8.70 13.14 8.44
C ARG A 116 -10.13 13.51 8.85
N GLU A 117 -10.33 14.71 9.39
CA GLU A 117 -11.65 15.13 9.85
C GLU A 117 -12.57 15.53 8.69
N GLN A 118 -12.03 16.26 7.72
CA GLN A 118 -12.82 16.99 6.72
C GLN A 118 -12.80 16.35 5.33
N TRP A 119 -11.92 15.39 5.07
CA TRP A 119 -11.81 14.74 3.77
C TRP A 119 -12.13 13.25 3.85
N PRO A 120 -13.36 12.83 3.44
CA PRO A 120 -13.79 11.44 3.54
C PRO A 120 -12.84 10.42 2.87
N PHE A 121 -12.18 10.83 1.77
CA PHE A 121 -11.17 10.01 1.10
C PHE A 121 -9.98 9.70 2.01
N PHE A 122 -9.40 10.72 2.63
CA PHE A 122 -8.23 10.55 3.49
C PHE A 122 -8.60 9.80 4.76
N ARG A 123 -9.75 10.11 5.36
CA ARG A 123 -10.29 9.35 6.50
C ARG A 123 -10.40 7.86 6.20
N THR A 124 -11.10 7.52 5.12
CA THR A 124 -11.27 6.12 4.68
C THR A 124 -9.92 5.46 4.42
N ARG A 125 -8.96 6.18 3.85
CA ARG A 125 -7.62 5.64 3.58
C ARG A 125 -6.85 5.33 4.86
N ILE A 126 -6.93 6.19 5.88
CA ILE A 126 -6.33 5.95 7.19
C ILE A 126 -7.03 4.81 7.93
N ASP A 127 -8.36 4.73 7.86
CA ASP A 127 -9.15 3.67 8.51
C ASP A 127 -8.89 2.27 7.89
N MET A 128 -8.34 2.21 6.67
CA MET A 128 -7.96 0.97 5.98
C MET A 128 -6.54 0.49 6.28
N LEU A 129 -5.72 1.28 6.99
CA LEU A 129 -4.39 0.87 7.46
C LEU A 129 -4.50 0.01 8.71
#